data_AF-A0A9D7FRL1-F1
#
_entry.id   AF-A0A9D7FRL1-F1
#
_cell.length_a   1.000
_cell.length_b   1.000
_cell.length_c   1.000
_cell.angle_alpha   90.00
_cell.angle_beta   90.00
_cell.angle_gamma   90.00
#
_symmetry.space_group_name_H-M   'P 1'
#
loop_
_entity.id
_entity.type
_entity.pdbx_description
1 polymer ?
#
loop_
_entity_poly.entity_id
_entity_poly.type
_entity_poly.pdbx_seq_one_letter_code
_entity_poly.pdbx_strand_id
1 'polypeptide(L)'
;MRQYLLDLFKALAHSDKYFNILLVDPEGTIRLKLREGPVQLLPESLRVLKLAIAEKKPFLTEIHRGTPELPQHIDAIAPLIITSGSAETVAGALILVTDLRDFLLPLLQFWPLPSGSAEGLLVVRQEDHATLYSQGLNTETNGLKRNFS
;
A
#
# COMPACT_ATOMS: atom_id res chain seq x y z
N MET A 1 12.63 -18.50 -15.18
CA MET A 1 11.32 -17.91 -14.80
C MET A 1 11.42 -16.96 -13.61
N ARG A 2 11.86 -17.38 -12.43
CA ARG A 2 11.97 -16.50 -11.23
C ARG A 2 12.78 -15.21 -11.46
N GLN A 3 13.94 -15.31 -12.10
CA GLN A 3 14.80 -14.16 -12.37
C GLN A 3 14.12 -13.11 -13.27
N TYR A 4 13.43 -13.57 -14.31
CA TYR A 4 12.64 -12.72 -15.20
C TYR A 4 11.54 -11.94 -14.45
N LEU A 5 10.83 -12.60 -13.53
CA LEU A 5 9.82 -11.93 -12.70
C LEU A 5 10.42 -10.86 -11.78
N LEU A 6 11.59 -11.13 -11.20
CA LEU A 6 12.29 -10.13 -10.37
C LEU A 6 12.75 -8.93 -11.21
N ASP A 7 13.23 -9.16 -12.42
CA ASP A 7 13.67 -8.08 -13.30
C ASP A 7 12.49 -7.25 -13.82
N LEU A 8 11.33 -7.87 -14.07
CA LEU A 8 10.08 -7.17 -14.32
C LEU A 8 9.63 -6.34 -13.10
N PHE A 9 9.71 -6.90 -11.89
CA PHE A 9 9.34 -6.16 -10.67
C PHE A 9 10.25 -4.95 -10.45
N LYS A 10 11.56 -5.09 -10.72
CA LYS A 10 12.49 -3.96 -10.65
C LYS A 10 12.13 -2.87 -11.65
N ALA A 11 11.74 -3.24 -12.88
CA ALA A 11 11.31 -2.28 -13.90
C ALA A 11 10.06 -1.50 -13.45
N LEU A 12 9.05 -2.20 -12.92
CA LEU A 12 7.82 -1.58 -12.40
C LEU A 12 8.08 -0.69 -11.17
N ALA A 13 8.97 -1.10 -10.27
CA ALA A 13 9.30 -0.29 -9.10
C ALA A 13 10.07 0.98 -9.47
N HIS A 14 10.87 0.96 -10.54
CA HIS A 14 11.61 2.13 -11.01
C HIS A 14 10.71 3.22 -11.60
N SER A 15 9.60 2.86 -12.24
CA SER A 15 8.65 3.82 -12.84
C SER A 15 7.70 4.45 -11.80
N ASP A 16 7.27 3.67 -10.82
CA ASP A 16 6.06 4.00 -10.04
C ASP A 16 6.28 4.17 -8.52
N LYS A 17 7.55 4.15 -8.07
CA LYS A 17 7.94 4.33 -6.65
C LYS A 17 7.29 3.33 -5.68
N TYR A 18 7.07 2.10 -6.11
CA TYR A 18 6.61 1.05 -5.20
C TYR A 18 7.68 0.71 -4.18
N PHE A 19 7.34 0.79 -2.89
CA PHE A 19 8.21 0.40 -1.79
C PHE A 19 8.53 -1.09 -1.86
N ASN A 20 7.55 -1.92 -2.20
CA ASN A 20 7.74 -3.36 -2.43
C ASN A 20 6.70 -3.89 -3.41
N ILE A 21 7.01 -5.04 -4.03
CA ILE A 21 6.07 -5.78 -4.89
C ILE A 21 6.08 -7.21 -4.40
N LEU A 22 4.91 -7.73 -4.04
CA LEU A 22 4.73 -9.10 -3.57
C LEU A 22 3.90 -9.90 -4.56
N LEU A 23 4.33 -11.13 -4.82
CA LEU A 23 3.53 -12.16 -5.47
C LEU A 23 3.06 -13.13 -4.41
N VAL A 24 1.75 -13.29 -4.28
CA VAL A 24 1.14 -14.17 -3.29
C VAL A 24 0.29 -15.23 -3.97
N ASP A 25 0.18 -16.40 -3.35
CA ASP A 25 -0.81 -17.40 -3.74
C ASP A 25 -2.21 -17.05 -3.15
N PRO A 26 -3.29 -17.77 -3.52
CA PRO A 26 -4.64 -17.44 -3.09
C PRO A 26 -4.84 -17.45 -1.56
N GLU A 27 -3.99 -18.20 -0.85
CA GLU A 27 -3.99 -18.30 0.60
C GLU A 27 -3.25 -17.13 1.27
N GLY A 28 -2.56 -16.29 0.50
CA GLY A 28 -1.78 -15.15 0.99
C GLY A 28 -0.34 -15.53 1.37
N THR A 29 0.17 -16.67 0.92
CA THR A 29 1.57 -17.01 1.12
C THR A 29 2.42 -16.25 0.12
N ILE A 30 3.43 -15.53 0.60
CA ILE A 30 4.35 -14.78 -0.25
C ILE A 30 5.26 -15.75 -1.01
N ARG A 31 5.15 -15.79 -2.34
CA ARG A 31 5.94 -16.62 -3.25
C ARG A 31 7.13 -15.89 -3.83
N LEU A 32 7.00 -14.58 -4.02
CA LEU A 32 8.07 -13.70 -4.48
C LEU A 32 7.90 -12.32 -3.86
N LYS A 33 9.01 -11.63 -3.65
CA LYS A 33 9.05 -10.24 -3.19
C LYS A 33 10.20 -9.52 -3.87
N LEU A 34 10.04 -8.22 -4.11
CA LEU A 34 11.08 -7.38 -4.68
C LEU A 34 12.18 -7.06 -3.67
N ARG A 35 11.79 -6.70 -2.44
CA ARG A 35 12.74 -6.39 -1.36
C ARG A 35 12.95 -7.56 -0.42
N GLU A 36 14.21 -7.81 -0.10
CA GLU A 36 14.61 -8.77 0.91
C GLU A 36 14.28 -8.27 2.32
N GLY A 37 14.13 -9.20 3.27
CA GLY A 37 13.74 -8.91 4.66
C GLY A 37 12.43 -9.58 5.07
N PRO A 38 12.12 -9.67 6.38
CA PRO A 38 10.89 -10.27 6.85
C PRO A 38 9.70 -9.39 6.43
N VAL A 39 8.78 -9.97 5.66
CA VAL A 39 7.51 -9.34 5.29
C VAL A 39 6.44 -10.39 5.51
N GLN A 40 5.39 -10.01 6.21
CA GLN A 40 4.19 -10.83 6.40
C GLN A 40 3.00 -10.00 5.96
N LEU A 41 2.01 -10.67 5.33
CA LEU A 41 0.77 -10.00 5.02
C LEU A 41 0.02 -9.69 6.30
N LEU A 42 -0.37 -8.43 6.46
CA LEU A 42 -1.22 -8.00 7.56
C LEU A 42 -2.62 -8.63 7.40
N PRO A 43 -3.33 -8.92 8.51
CA PRO A 43 -4.69 -9.46 8.45
C PRO A 43 -5.65 -8.64 7.58
N GLU A 44 -5.47 -7.31 7.54
CA GLU A 44 -6.23 -6.39 6.71
C GLU A 44 -5.95 -6.61 5.22
N SER A 45 -4.67 -6.72 4.82
CA SER A 45 -4.28 -7.00 3.43
C SER A 45 -4.77 -8.38 3.00
N LEU A 46 -4.77 -9.37 3.91
CA LEU A 46 -5.33 -10.71 3.63
C LEU A 46 -6.85 -10.67 3.39
N ARG A 47 -7.58 -9.79 4.10
CA ARG A 47 -9.02 -9.61 3.88
C ARG A 47 -9.32 -9.02 2.50
N VAL A 48 -8.57 -8.00 2.11
CA VAL A 48 -8.71 -7.36 0.79
C VAL A 48 -8.24 -8.29 -0.33
N LEU A 49 -7.22 -9.12 -0.09
CA LEU A 49 -6.81 -10.19 -1.01
C LEU A 49 -7.96 -11.16 -1.29
N LYS A 50 -8.64 -11.65 -0.26
CA LYS A 50 -9.78 -12.55 -0.42
C LYS A 50 -10.91 -11.91 -1.22
N LEU A 51 -11.17 -10.62 -0.99
CA LEU A 51 -12.16 -9.87 -1.75
C LEU A 51 -11.75 -9.75 -3.23
N ALA A 52 -10.50 -9.37 -3.50
CA ALA A 52 -9.96 -9.23 -4.85
C ALA A 52 -10.03 -10.55 -5.64
N ILE A 53 -9.72 -11.67 -4.98
CA ILE A 53 -9.83 -13.00 -5.58
C ILE A 53 -11.29 -13.35 -5.87
N ALA A 54 -12.19 -13.16 -4.90
CA ALA A 54 -13.60 -13.50 -5.04
C ALA A 54 -14.28 -12.70 -6.17
N GLU A 55 -13.98 -11.40 -6.26
CA GLU A 55 -14.54 -10.54 -7.28
C GLU A 55 -13.75 -10.51 -8.60
N LYS A 56 -12.57 -11.15 -8.63
CA LYS A 56 -11.64 -11.13 -9.77
C LYS A 56 -11.32 -9.71 -10.25
N LYS A 57 -11.20 -8.77 -9.31
CA LYS A 57 -10.95 -7.34 -9.58
C LYS A 57 -9.89 -6.77 -8.64
N PRO A 58 -9.17 -5.72 -9.07
CA PRO A 58 -8.21 -5.06 -8.21
C PRO A 58 -8.88 -4.23 -7.12
N PHE A 59 -8.28 -4.19 -5.94
CA PHE A 59 -8.71 -3.36 -4.80
C PHE A 59 -7.53 -2.59 -4.20
N LEU A 60 -7.85 -1.45 -3.58
CA LEU A 60 -6.91 -0.69 -2.75
C LEU A 60 -7.24 -0.94 -1.29
N THR A 61 -6.23 -1.15 -0.45
CA THR A 61 -6.44 -1.23 1.00
C THR A 61 -6.62 0.16 1.61
N GLU A 62 -7.04 0.19 2.87
CA GLU A 62 -6.88 1.38 3.70
C GLU A 62 -5.40 1.59 4.08
N ILE A 63 -5.11 2.73 4.70
CA ILE A 63 -3.78 3.04 5.20
C ILE A 63 -3.39 2.09 6.33
N HIS A 64 -2.37 1.27 6.08
CA HIS A 64 -1.78 0.41 7.09
C HIS A 64 -0.85 1.22 7.98
N ARG A 65 -0.96 1.00 9.30
CA ARG A 65 0.03 1.52 10.26
C ARG A 65 1.40 0.92 9.96
N GLY A 66 2.42 1.75 9.91
CA GLY A 66 3.78 1.28 9.68
C GLY A 66 4.25 0.35 10.81
N THR A 67 5.02 -0.67 10.45
CA THR A 67 5.82 -1.49 11.36
C THR A 67 7.29 -1.05 11.25
N PRO A 68 8.19 -1.50 12.15
CA PRO A 68 9.63 -1.23 12.02
C PRO A 68 10.21 -1.69 10.67
N GLU A 69 9.62 -2.72 10.06
CA GLU A 69 10.06 -3.34 8.81
C GLU A 69 9.41 -2.74 7.57
N LEU A 70 8.22 -2.14 7.72
CA LEU A 70 7.41 -1.62 6.61
C LEU A 70 6.80 -0.28 7.02
N PRO A 71 7.21 0.85 6.42
CA PRO A 71 6.64 2.16 6.75
C PRO A 71 5.14 2.19 6.49
N GLN A 72 4.47 3.25 6.95
CA GLN A 72 3.06 3.44 6.69
C GLN A 72 2.78 3.40 5.18
N HIS A 73 1.87 2.53 4.76
CA HIS A 73 1.69 2.20 3.34
C HIS A 73 0.21 1.95 2.99
N ILE A 74 -0.06 1.97 1.70
CA ILE A 74 -1.29 1.45 1.09
C ILE A 74 -0.88 0.35 0.12
N ASP A 75 -1.70 -0.70 0.03
CA ASP A 75 -1.52 -1.79 -0.90
C ASP A 75 -2.54 -1.68 -2.06
N ALA A 76 -2.06 -1.81 -3.29
CA ALA A 76 -2.92 -2.14 -4.43
C ALA A 76 -2.81 -3.65 -4.70
N ILE A 77 -3.93 -4.37 -4.58
CA ILE A 77 -4.00 -5.82 -4.72
C ILE A 77 -4.73 -6.16 -6.00
N ALA A 78 -4.01 -6.77 -6.95
CA ALA A 78 -4.54 -7.17 -8.25
C ALA A 78 -4.51 -8.71 -8.39
N PRO A 79 -5.66 -9.38 -8.60
CA PRO A 79 -5.69 -10.83 -8.75
C PRO A 79 -5.06 -11.27 -10.08
N LEU A 80 -4.33 -12.38 -10.06
CA LEU A 80 -3.73 -12.99 -11.24
C LEU A 80 -4.66 -14.07 -11.79
N ILE A 81 -5.37 -13.73 -12.85
CA ILE A 81 -6.37 -14.62 -13.47
C ILE A 81 -5.69 -15.37 -14.61
N ILE A 82 -5.74 -16.70 -14.55
CA ILE A 82 -5.33 -17.60 -15.62
C ILE A 82 -6.58 -18.10 -16.32
N THR A 83 -6.65 -17.87 -17.63
CA THR A 83 -7.74 -18.36 -18.47
C THR A 83 -7.27 -19.61 -19.21
N SER A 84 -8.03 -20.69 -19.09
CA SER A 84 -7.82 -21.94 -19.83
C SER A 84 -9.13 -22.33 -20.51
N GLY A 85 -9.24 -22.04 -21.81
CA GLY A 85 -10.50 -22.18 -22.53
C GLY A 85 -11.54 -21.18 -22.02
N SER A 86 -12.70 -21.67 -21.59
CA SER A 86 -13.76 -20.87 -20.95
C SER A 86 -13.64 -20.78 -19.43
N ALA A 87 -12.69 -21.49 -18.82
CA ALA A 87 -12.51 -21.49 -17.38
C ALA A 87 -11.48 -20.42 -16.95
N GLU A 88 -11.81 -19.66 -15.92
CA GLU A 88 -10.91 -18.71 -15.27
C GLU A 88 -10.60 -19.17 -13.85
N THR A 89 -9.32 -19.25 -13.52
CA THR A 89 -8.84 -19.57 -12.18
C THR A 89 -7.93 -18.45 -11.68
N VAL A 90 -8.12 -18.02 -10.44
CA VAL A 90 -7.22 -17.06 -9.80
C VAL A 90 -6.04 -17.83 -9.22
N ALA A 91 -4.84 -17.58 -9.74
CA ALA A 91 -3.61 -18.27 -9.33
C ALA A 91 -2.94 -17.60 -8.11
N GLY A 92 -3.46 -16.45 -7.68
CA GLY A 92 -2.89 -15.62 -6.63
C GLY A 92 -3.14 -14.15 -6.89
N ALA A 93 -2.28 -13.28 -6.37
CA ALA A 93 -2.35 -11.84 -6.60
C ALA A 93 -0.97 -11.19 -6.62
N LEU A 94 -0.91 -10.04 -7.29
CA LEU A 94 0.16 -9.07 -7.17
C LEU A 94 -0.24 -8.01 -6.14
N ILE A 95 0.63 -7.74 -5.18
CA ILE A 95 0.43 -6.70 -4.17
C ILE A 95 1.52 -5.66 -4.35
N LEU A 96 1.09 -4.44 -4.69
CA LEU A 96 1.95 -3.28 -4.88
C LEU A 96 1.89 -2.45 -3.61
N VAL A 97 3.00 -2.42 -2.88
CA VAL A 97 3.09 -1.74 -1.58
C VAL A 97 3.69 -0.36 -1.81
N THR A 98 2.95 0.68 -1.45
CA THR A 98 3.36 2.06 -1.67
C THR A 98 3.51 2.79 -0.35
N ASP A 99 4.70 3.34 -0.09
CA ASP A 99 4.95 4.20 1.07
C ASP A 99 4.13 5.49 0.94
N LEU A 100 3.35 5.85 1.97
CA LEU A 100 2.57 7.08 1.95
C LEU A 100 3.44 8.33 1.75
N ARG A 101 4.69 8.31 2.21
CA ARG A 101 5.61 9.45 2.08
C ARG A 101 6.04 9.72 0.65
N ASP A 102 6.07 8.69 -0.19
CA ASP A 102 6.52 8.80 -1.58
C ASP A 102 5.37 9.09 -2.54
N PHE A 103 4.13 8.77 -2.15
CA PHE A 103 2.94 8.90 -2.98
C PHE A 103 1.95 9.97 -2.49
N LEU A 104 1.54 9.90 -1.22
CA LEU A 104 0.44 10.72 -0.68
C LEU A 104 0.91 12.07 -0.13
N LEU A 105 2.01 12.09 0.65
CA LEU A 105 2.51 13.33 1.25
C LEU A 105 2.96 14.39 0.23
N PRO A 106 3.56 14.05 -0.93
CA PRO A 106 3.89 15.05 -1.95
C PRO A 106 2.64 15.69 -2.58
N LEU A 107 1.51 14.97 -2.65
CA LEU A 107 0.26 15.50 -3.19
C LEU A 107 -0.40 16.51 -2.22
N LEU A 108 -0.20 16.35 -0.91
CA LEU A 108 -0.68 17.31 0.09
C LEU A 108 0.03 18.67 0.00
N GLN A 109 1.20 18.75 -0.66
CA GLN A 109 1.92 20.02 -0.83
C GLN A 109 1.27 20.97 -1.85
N PHE A 110 0.36 20.47 -2.69
CA PHE A 110 -0.22 21.24 -3.79
C PHE A 110 -1.65 21.73 -3.54
N TRP A 111 -2.23 21.50 -2.36
CA TRP A 111 -3.65 21.77 -2.10
C TRP A 111 -3.92 22.49 -0.76
N PRO A 112 -4.51 23.72 -0.75
CA PRO A 112 -4.58 24.72 -1.81
C PRO A 112 -3.74 25.98 -1.48
N LEU A 113 -2.94 26.44 -2.46
CA LEU A 113 -2.07 27.62 -2.48
C LEU A 113 -1.03 27.72 -1.34
N PRO A 114 0.27 27.84 -1.65
CA PRO A 114 1.30 28.07 -0.62
C PRO A 114 1.06 29.44 0.02
N SER A 115 0.43 29.45 1.20
CA SER A 115 0.55 30.55 2.16
C SER A 115 1.55 30.11 3.22
N GLY A 116 2.33 31.03 3.79
CA GLY A 116 3.36 30.72 4.79
C GLY A 116 2.84 30.08 6.09
N SER A 117 1.53 29.84 6.19
CA SER A 117 0.83 29.19 7.30
C SER A 117 -0.09 28.04 6.86
N ALA A 118 -0.07 27.62 5.60
CA ALA A 118 -0.93 26.53 5.12
C ALA A 118 -0.36 25.17 5.55
N GLU A 119 -1.01 24.51 6.50
CA GLU A 119 -0.76 23.11 6.83
C GLU A 119 -1.80 22.22 6.12
N GLY A 120 -1.33 21.22 5.37
CA GLY A 120 -2.19 20.17 4.83
C GLY A 120 -2.47 19.10 5.89
N LEU A 121 -3.74 18.79 6.13
CA LEU A 121 -4.18 17.79 7.10
C LEU A 121 -4.93 16.65 6.39
N LEU A 122 -4.37 15.44 6.41
CA LEU A 122 -5.09 14.23 5.99
C LEU A 122 -5.80 13.63 7.20
N VAL A 123 -7.12 13.57 7.11
CA VAL A 123 -7.99 12.97 8.14
C VAL A 123 -8.44 11.60 7.64
N VAL A 124 -7.97 10.53 8.28
CA VAL A 124 -8.44 9.17 8.02
C VAL A 124 -9.44 8.80 9.10
N ARG A 125 -10.72 8.75 8.74
CA ARG A 125 -11.79 8.35 9.66
C ARG A 125 -11.87 6.83 9.73
N GLN A 126 -11.70 6.27 10.92
CA GLN A 126 -12.09 4.92 11.29
C GLN A 126 -13.32 5.01 12.20
N GLU A 127 -14.11 3.94 12.28
CA GLU A 127 -15.46 3.93 12.88
C GLU A 127 -15.56 4.73 14.19
N ASP A 128 -14.62 4.54 15.12
CA ASP A 128 -14.61 5.22 16.43
C ASP A 128 -13.48 6.26 16.63
N HIS A 129 -12.61 6.50 15.64
CA HIS A 129 -11.53 7.48 15.77
C HIS A 129 -11.02 8.02 14.43
N ALA A 130 -10.55 9.27 14.42
CA ALA A 130 -9.89 9.87 13.26
C ALA A 130 -8.37 9.95 13.49
N THR A 131 -7.59 9.42 12.56
CA THR A 131 -6.12 9.61 12.56
C THR A 131 -5.78 10.81 11.68
N LEU A 132 -5.00 11.73 12.24
CA LEU A 132 -4.56 12.96 11.60
C LEU A 132 -3.11 12.82 11.14
N TYR A 133 -2.83 13.18 9.90
CA TYR A 133 -1.47 13.35 9.37
C TYR A 133 -1.29 14.81 8.94
N SER A 134 -0.36 15.52 9.56
CA SER A 134 0.01 16.89 9.21
C SER A 134 1.49 16.97 8.83
N GLN A 135 1.83 17.91 7.94
CA GLN A 135 3.20 18.29 7.66
C GLN A 135 3.40 19.76 8.10
N GLY A 136 4.13 19.98 9.19
CA GLY A 136 4.54 21.31 9.63
C GLY A 136 5.90 21.68 9.05
N LEU A 137 6.00 22.81 8.33
CA LEU A 137 7.29 23.36 7.85
C LEU A 137 8.07 24.11 8.94
N ASN A 138 7.65 24.05 10.20
CA ASN A 138 8.46 24.50 11.33
C ASN A 138 8.61 23.40 12.38
N THR A 139 9.85 23.22 12.76
CA THR A 139 10.46 22.29 13.73
C THR A 139 9.61 21.98 14.97
N GLU A 140 9.64 20.69 15.37
CA GLU A 140 9.40 20.11 16.72
C GLU A 140 8.18 19.21 16.99
N THR A 141 7.33 18.86 16.02
CA THR A 141 6.17 17.98 16.32
C THR A 141 5.94 16.89 15.27
N ASN A 142 6.95 16.06 15.01
CA ASN A 142 6.75 14.81 14.27
C ASN A 142 6.15 13.74 15.19
N GLY A 143 4.85 13.43 15.04
CA GLY A 143 4.26 12.19 15.58
C GLY A 143 3.22 12.31 16.70
N LEU A 144 2.49 13.41 16.83
CA LEU A 144 1.43 13.51 17.86
C LEU A 144 0.12 12.83 17.41
N LYS A 145 -0.10 11.59 17.87
CA LYS A 145 -1.45 11.04 18.03
C LYS A 145 -2.22 11.93 19.01
N ARG A 146 -3.21 12.68 18.52
CA ARG A 146 -4.24 13.28 19.39
C ARG A 146 -5.51 12.46 19.25
N ASN A 147 -5.78 11.65 20.27
CA ASN A 147 -7.07 11.00 20.43
C ASN A 147 -8.06 12.07 20.91
N PHE A 148 -9.15 12.27 20.16
CA PHE A 148 -10.30 13.01 20.64
C PHE A 148 -11.33 11.99 21.13
N SER A 149 -11.71 12.10 22.40
CA SER A 149 -12.84 11.39 23.03
C SER A 149 -14.14 12.15 22.82
#